data_AF-A0A2T6AZI2-F1
#
_entry.id   AF-A0A2T6AZI2-F1
#
_cell.length_a   1.000
_cell.length_b   1.000
_cell.length_c   1.000
_cell.angle_alpha   90.00
_cell.angle_beta   90.00
_cell.angle_gamma   90.00
#
_symmetry.space_group_name_H-M   'P 1'
#
loop_
_entity.id
_entity.type
_entity.pdbx_description
1 polymer ?
#
loop_
_entity_poly.entity_id
_entity_poly.type
_entity_poly.pdbx_seq_one_letter_code
_entity_poly.pdbx_strand_id
1 'polypeptide(L)'
;MMNDPRVLLIGVFVALFLGAKSWRRKKIKRAARDLPTRLRRQLGEEPDFLPPQPTPEGMESYVALHRRSARVMYFVWGLAFLWLAYVAFLLLRGPI
;
A
#
# COMPACT_ATOMS: atom_id res chain seq x y z
N MET A 1 5.69 29.92 2.45
CA MET A 1 5.99 28.60 3.05
C MET A 1 5.53 27.40 2.21
N MET A 2 4.60 27.54 1.25
CA MET A 2 4.03 26.41 0.48
C MET A 2 4.80 26.04 -0.82
N ASN A 3 5.82 26.81 -1.20
CA ASN A 3 6.60 26.62 -2.45
C ASN A 3 8.06 26.20 -2.20
N ASP A 4 8.37 25.76 -0.98
CA ASP A 4 9.73 25.31 -0.68
C ASP A 4 9.95 23.95 -1.39
N PRO A 5 10.86 23.83 -2.38
CA PRO A 5 11.01 22.62 -3.20
C PRO A 5 11.29 21.37 -2.36
N ARG A 6 11.85 21.54 -1.17
CA ARG A 6 12.06 20.46 -0.18
C ARG A 6 10.73 19.85 0.30
N VAL A 7 9.71 20.68 0.51
CA VAL A 7 8.37 20.24 0.92
C VAL A 7 7.69 19.47 -0.21
N LEU A 8 7.89 19.86 -1.47
CA LEU A 8 7.38 19.12 -2.62
C LEU A 8 8.05 17.74 -2.74
N LEU A 9 9.38 17.67 -2.58
CA LEU A 9 10.13 16.41 -2.66
C LEU A 9 9.73 15.41 -1.57
N ILE A 10 9.56 15.89 -0.33
CA ILE A 10 9.06 15.08 0.79
C ILE A 10 7.58 14.76 0.59
N GLY A 11 6.80 15.70 0.05
CA GLY A 11 5.39 15.51 -0.28
C GLY A 11 5.16 14.37 -1.26
N VAL A 12 6.04 14.20 -2.27
CA VAL A 12 6.01 13.07 -3.20
C VAL A 12 6.22 11.74 -2.47
N PHE A 13 7.18 11.66 -1.55
CA PHE A 13 7.39 10.47 -0.73
C PHE A 13 6.15 10.12 0.10
N VAL A 14 5.61 11.11 0.82
CA VAL A 14 4.42 10.95 1.67
C VAL A 14 3.21 10.54 0.83
N ALA A 15 3.02 11.15 -0.34
CA ALA A 15 1.95 10.81 -1.28
C ALA A 15 2.09 9.38 -1.83
N LEU A 16 3.29 8.94 -2.18
CA LEU A 16 3.53 7.55 -2.61
C LEU A 16 3.28 6.55 -1.47
N PHE A 17 3.76 6.86 -0.27
CA PHE A 17 3.65 5.98 0.89
C PHE A 17 2.20 5.83 1.36
N LEU A 18 1.50 6.94 1.60
CA LEU A 18 0.09 6.97 1.99
C LEU A 18 -0.83 6.56 0.85
N GLY A 19 -0.50 6.94 -0.39
CA GLY A 19 -1.25 6.58 -1.59
C GLY A 19 -1.26 5.08 -1.82
N ALA A 20 -0.10 4.41 -1.72
CA ALA A 20 -0.01 2.95 -1.84
C ALA A 20 -0.82 2.23 -0.75
N LYS A 21 -0.70 2.68 0.51
CA LYS A 21 -1.46 2.13 1.65
C LYS A 21 -2.96 2.31 1.47
N SER A 22 -3.40 3.51 1.08
CA SER A 22 -4.81 3.83 0.86
C SER A 22 -5.39 3.08 -0.34
N TRP A 23 -4.62 2.93 -1.41
CA TRP A 23 -4.99 2.14 -2.58
C TRP A 23 -5.19 0.66 -2.22
N ARG A 24 -4.23 0.07 -1.48
CA ARG A 24 -4.35 -1.31 -1.00
C ARG A 24 -5.61 -1.49 -0.14
N ARG A 25 -5.86 -0.59 0.80
CA ARG A 25 -7.07 -0.61 1.65
C ARG A 25 -8.35 -0.56 0.82
N LYS A 26 -8.44 0.37 -0.14
CA LYS A 26 -9.61 0.47 -1.03
C LYS A 26 -9.79 -0.79 -1.89
N LYS A 27 -8.70 -1.36 -2.39
CA LYS A 27 -8.73 -2.57 -3.24
C LYS A 27 -9.16 -3.81 -2.46
N ILE A 28 -8.61 -4.01 -1.26
CA ILE A 28 -8.98 -5.12 -0.36
C ILE A 28 -10.43 -4.94 0.11
N LYS A 29 -10.84 -3.73 0.49
CA LYS A 29 -12.23 -3.46 0.90
C LYS A 29 -13.25 -3.75 -0.20
N ARG A 30 -12.93 -3.42 -1.47
CA ARG A 30 -13.77 -3.77 -2.63
C ARG A 30 -13.85 -5.30 -2.80
N ALA A 31 -12.70 -5.97 -2.85
CA ALA A 31 -12.67 -7.43 -2.98
C ALA A 31 -13.36 -8.17 -1.82
N ALA A 32 -13.27 -7.64 -0.59
CA ALA A 32 -13.98 -8.16 0.58
C ALA A 32 -15.50 -7.99 0.49
N ARG A 33 -15.97 -6.93 -0.18
CA ARG A 33 -17.39 -6.68 -0.42
C ARG A 33 -17.97 -7.59 -1.51
N ASP A 34 -17.15 -7.94 -2.50
CA ASP A 34 -17.54 -8.81 -3.61
C ASP A 34 -17.60 -10.30 -3.21
N LEU A 35 -17.06 -10.66 -2.04
CA LEU A 35 -17.14 -12.02 -1.50
C LEU A 35 -18.54 -12.34 -0.96
N PRO A 36 -19.02 -13.59 -1.11
CA PRO A 36 -20.29 -14.02 -0.52
C PRO A 36 -20.23 -13.92 1.02
N THR A 37 -21.37 -13.58 1.63
CA THR A 37 -21.50 -13.27 3.06
C THR A 37 -20.92 -14.36 3.98
N ARG A 38 -20.99 -15.63 3.56
CA ARG A 38 -20.40 -16.78 4.29
C ARG A 38 -18.88 -16.68 4.40
N LEU A 39 -18.20 -16.38 3.29
CA LEU A 39 -16.73 -16.23 3.23
C LEU A 39 -16.28 -14.92 3.88
N ARG A 40 -17.06 -13.84 3.74
CA ARG A 40 -16.75 -12.54 4.35
C ARG A 40 -16.70 -12.60 5.88
N ARG A 41 -17.51 -13.43 6.53
CA ARG A 41 -17.51 -13.62 7.99
C ARG A 41 -16.24 -14.32 8.51
N GLN A 42 -15.52 -15.01 7.63
CA GLN A 42 -14.29 -15.70 7.99
C GLN A 42 -13.04 -14.82 7.81
N LEU A 43 -13.19 -13.63 7.21
CA LEU A 43 -12.10 -12.66 7.11
C LEU A 43 -11.82 -12.06 8.49
N GLY A 44 -10.55 -11.76 8.76
CA GLY A 44 -10.14 -11.02 9.96
C GLY A 44 -10.67 -9.58 9.98
N GLU A 45 -10.33 -8.86 11.05
CA GLU A 45 -10.81 -7.49 11.27
C GLU A 45 -10.43 -6.50 10.15
N GLU A 46 -11.28 -5.49 10.01
CA GLU A 46 -10.93 -4.27 9.27
C GLU A 46 -9.70 -3.63 9.92
N PRO A 47 -8.73 -3.09 9.15
CA PRO A 47 -8.78 -2.82 7.71
C PRO A 47 -8.02 -3.84 6.83
N ASP A 48 -7.36 -4.83 7.43
CA ASP A 48 -6.42 -5.71 6.72
C ASP A 48 -7.08 -6.97 6.15
N PHE A 49 -8.30 -7.29 6.61
CA PHE A 49 -9.14 -8.41 6.13
C PHE A 49 -8.30 -9.67 5.88
N LEU A 50 -7.56 -10.09 6.90
CA LEU A 50 -6.63 -11.20 6.78
C LEU A 50 -7.40 -12.46 6.33
N PRO A 51 -6.91 -13.18 5.31
CA PRO A 51 -7.53 -14.41 4.90
C PRO A 51 -7.37 -15.47 6.00
N PRO A 52 -8.42 -16.25 6.31
CA PRO A 52 -8.34 -17.36 7.26
C PRO A 52 -7.32 -18.41 6.80
N GLN A 53 -6.66 -19.02 7.79
CA GLN A 53 -5.80 -20.19 7.60
C GLN A 53 -6.40 -21.35 8.41
N PRO A 54 -6.80 -22.47 7.79
CA PRO A 54 -6.65 -22.82 6.37
C PRO A 54 -7.60 -22.04 5.43
N THR A 55 -7.19 -21.87 4.17
CA THR A 55 -7.96 -21.12 3.16
C THR A 55 -9.16 -21.95 2.67
N PRO A 56 -10.40 -21.43 2.75
CA PRO A 56 -11.60 -22.12 2.27
C PRO A 56 -11.63 -22.21 0.73
N GLU A 57 -12.26 -23.25 0.21
CA GLU A 57 -12.59 -23.36 -1.22
C GLU A 57 -13.40 -22.14 -1.68
N GLY A 58 -13.02 -21.56 -2.82
CA GLY A 58 -13.62 -20.33 -3.36
C GLY A 58 -12.98 -19.02 -2.86
N MET A 59 -12.02 -19.06 -1.93
CA MET A 59 -11.29 -17.86 -1.47
C MET A 59 -9.88 -17.70 -2.10
N GLU A 60 -9.44 -18.65 -2.93
CA GLU A 60 -8.10 -18.65 -3.54
C GLU A 60 -7.80 -17.40 -4.36
N SER A 61 -8.78 -16.94 -5.15
CA SER A 61 -8.67 -15.72 -5.97
C SER A 61 -8.48 -14.46 -5.10
N TYR A 62 -9.16 -14.41 -3.95
CA TYR A 62 -9.01 -13.33 -2.97
C TYR A 62 -7.62 -13.37 -2.30
N VAL A 63 -7.14 -14.55 -1.90
CA VAL A 63 -5.80 -14.71 -1.30
C VAL A 63 -4.71 -14.31 -2.30
N ALA A 64 -4.83 -14.73 -3.56
CA ALA A 64 -3.92 -14.34 -4.62
C ALA A 64 -3.90 -12.81 -4.82
N LEU A 65 -5.08 -12.18 -4.81
CA LEU A 65 -5.20 -10.72 -4.89
C LEU A 65 -4.55 -10.02 -3.69
N HIS A 66 -4.79 -10.52 -2.47
CA HIS A 66 -4.22 -9.98 -1.23
C HIS A 66 -2.69 -10.03 -1.29
N ARG A 67 -2.10 -11.19 -1.62
CA ARG A 67 -0.65 -11.35 -1.79
C ARG A 67 -0.08 -10.44 -2.90
N ARG A 68 -0.74 -10.37 -4.06
CA ARG A 68 -0.29 -9.53 -5.18
C ARG A 68 -0.32 -8.05 -4.79
N SER A 69 -1.36 -7.61 -4.10
CA SER A 69 -1.49 -6.23 -3.62
C SER A 69 -0.41 -5.87 -2.60
N ALA A 70 -0.04 -6.82 -1.72
CA ALA A 70 1.05 -6.63 -0.77
C ALA A 70 2.40 -6.47 -1.49
N ARG A 71 2.69 -7.31 -2.50
CA ARG A 71 3.92 -7.15 -3.31
C ARG A 71 3.97 -5.77 -3.98
N VAL A 72 2.89 -5.33 -4.62
CA VAL A 72 2.84 -4.00 -5.26
C VAL A 72 3.07 -2.89 -4.22
N MET A 73 2.46 -2.99 -3.04
CA MET A 73 2.70 -2.04 -1.95
C MET A 73 4.18 -2.01 -1.54
N TYR A 74 4.81 -3.17 -1.36
CA TYR A 74 6.24 -3.25 -1.03
C TYR A 74 7.14 -2.71 -2.15
N PHE A 75 6.80 -2.96 -3.41
CA PHE A 75 7.51 -2.37 -4.56
C PHE A 75 7.42 -0.84 -4.55
N VAL A 76 6.22 -0.28 -4.35
CA VAL A 76 6.03 1.17 -4.29
C VAL A 76 6.73 1.76 -3.08
N TRP A 77 6.71 1.07 -1.92
CA TRP A 77 7.48 1.50 -0.76
C TRP A 77 8.99 1.46 -1.03
N GLY A 78 9.51 0.42 -1.66
CA GLY A 78 10.91 0.34 -2.06
C GLY A 78 11.31 1.50 -2.98
N LEU A 79 10.46 1.82 -3.97
CA LEU A 79 10.68 2.97 -4.85
C LEU A 79 10.60 4.31 -4.10
N ALA A 80 9.66 4.44 -3.16
CA ALA A 80 9.54 5.62 -2.32
C ALA A 80 10.79 5.80 -1.42
N PHE A 81 11.31 4.73 -0.83
CA PHE A 81 12.56 4.77 -0.07
C PHE A 81 13.75 5.15 -0.95
N LEU A 82 13.84 4.59 -2.17
CA LEU A 82 14.88 4.96 -3.13
C LEU A 82 14.80 6.45 -3.51
N TRP A 83 13.59 6.97 -3.72
CA TRP A 83 13.35 8.38 -3.94
C TRP A 83 13.79 9.23 -2.75
N LEU A 84 13.45 8.82 -1.53
CA LEU A 84 13.84 9.54 -0.31
C LEU A 84 15.37 9.54 -0.13
N ALA A 85 16.05 8.44 -0.43
CA ALA A 85 17.51 8.37 -0.44
C ALA A 85 18.12 9.32 -1.49
N TYR A 86 17.53 9.41 -2.68
CA TYR A 86 17.95 10.36 -3.72
C TYR A 86 17.75 11.83 -3.29
N VAL A 87 16.60 12.15 -2.69
CA VAL A 87 16.34 13.50 -2.13
C VAL A 87 17.32 13.83 -1.01
N ALA A 88 17.59 12.89 -0.10
CA ALA A 88 18.57 13.08 0.95
C ALA A 88 19.98 13.30 0.39
N PHE A 89 20.37 12.56 -0.65
CA PHE A 89 21.64 12.76 -1.35
C PHE A 89 21.73 14.16 -1.98
N LEU A 90 20.68 14.64 -2.65
CA LEU A 90 20.62 15.99 -3.21
C LEU A 90 20.77 17.08 -2.12
N LEU A 91 20.14 16.88 -0.96
CA LEU A 91 20.24 17.81 0.16
C LEU A 91 21.64 17.84 0.78
N LEU A 92 22.30 16.68 0.89
CA LEU A 92 23.65 16.55 1.45
C LEU A 92 24.74 17.10 0.54
N ARG A 93 24.53 17.09 -0.78
CA ARG A 93 25.53 17.58 -1.75
C ARG A 93 25.61 19.12 -1.83
N GLY A 94 24.79 19.85 -1.06
CA GLY A 94 24.80 21.32 -1.01
C GLY A 94 23.92 21.97 -2.10
N PRO A 95 23.51 23.24 -1.90
CA PRO A 95 22.40 23.86 -2.61
C PRO A 95 22.71 24.07 -4.09
N ILE A 96 21.70 23.85 -4.93
CA ILE A 96 21.54 24.54 -6.22
C ILE A 96 21.20 26.00 -5.90
#